data_AF-A0A1A8BJ47-F1
#
_entry.id   AF-A0A1A8BJ47-F1
#
_cell.length_a   1.000
_cell.length_b   1.000
_cell.length_c   1.000
_cell.angle_alpha   90.00
_cell.angle_beta   90.00
_cell.angle_gamma   90.00
#
_symmetry.space_group_name_H-M   'P 1'
#
loop_
_entity.id
_entity.type
_entity.pdbx_description
1 polymer ?
#
loop_
_entity_poly.entity_id
_entity_poly.type
_entity_poly.pdbx_seq_one_letter_code
_entity_poly.pdbx_strand_id
1 'polypeptide(L)'
;PPSSELGIDEFHFNDFSLDNDAMITASLRMFLELGVVQKFKIDYEVLCRWLLTVRKNYRTVAYHNWRHAFNVSQCMFVMIATANFQDVLSDAELLALMVGCLCHDLDHRGTNNAFQAKTGSALALLYGTSATLEHHHFNHAVMILQSEGHNIFANLSSKEYSNMMQLLKQAILSTDLTLYFERRTKFFEYVLSGEFSWTVEEHRDVLRSMLMTACDLGAVTRPWKISKQVAELVTSEFFEQGDRERSELKLTPAAIFDRNRKDELPALQLEWIDGICKPLYQALLKLNRKLQPMVDGINANREKWQEMSLPNQQTHKASVCSESPVPNPNTEFGHDAETTKPRDTTEKKSHVRKFGPKLECREVLRCTGIKEADSNITSAGKKQIML
;
A
#
# COMPACT_ATOMS: atom_id res chain seq x y z
N PRO A 1 5.71 -19.53 -24.73
CA PRO A 1 6.83 -18.59 -24.53
C PRO A 1 7.42 -18.71 -23.10
N PRO A 2 8.74 -18.71 -22.93
CA PRO A 2 9.43 -18.47 -21.66
C PRO A 2 9.10 -17.08 -21.08
N SER A 3 9.40 -16.84 -19.79
CA SER A 3 9.18 -15.54 -19.15
C SER A 3 9.91 -14.38 -19.85
N SER A 4 11.15 -14.60 -20.27
CA SER A 4 11.97 -13.61 -20.98
C SER A 4 11.40 -13.16 -22.32
N GLU A 5 10.71 -14.06 -23.05
CA GLU A 5 10.02 -13.72 -24.31
C GLU A 5 8.77 -12.87 -24.04
N LEU A 6 8.16 -13.02 -22.87
CA LEU A 6 7.02 -12.23 -22.42
C LEU A 6 7.44 -10.93 -21.70
N GLY A 7 8.73 -10.77 -21.37
CA GLY A 7 9.27 -9.66 -20.58
C GLY A 7 8.84 -9.63 -19.11
N ILE A 8 8.23 -10.71 -18.60
CA ILE A 8 7.64 -10.76 -17.26
C ILE A 8 8.67 -11.10 -16.15
N ASP A 9 9.91 -11.35 -16.50
CA ASP A 9 11.05 -11.54 -15.61
C ASP A 9 11.77 -10.23 -15.25
N GLU A 10 11.25 -9.08 -15.68
CA GLU A 10 11.85 -7.77 -15.46
C GLU A 10 11.05 -6.91 -14.45
N PHE A 11 11.76 -6.16 -13.59
CA PHE A 11 11.15 -5.17 -12.69
C PHE A 11 10.52 -4.00 -13.45
N HIS A 12 11.03 -3.67 -14.65
CA HIS A 12 10.52 -2.60 -15.49
C HIS A 12 9.50 -3.06 -16.53
N PHE A 13 8.91 -4.25 -16.35
CA PHE A 13 7.87 -4.79 -17.22
C PHE A 13 6.76 -3.76 -17.51
N ASN A 14 6.41 -3.63 -18.79
CA ASN A 14 5.32 -2.80 -19.27
C ASN A 14 4.07 -3.64 -19.45
N ASP A 15 3.14 -3.57 -18.51
CA ASP A 15 1.93 -4.38 -18.55
C ASP A 15 0.97 -3.99 -19.66
N PHE A 16 0.97 -2.73 -20.08
CA PHE A 16 0.19 -2.26 -21.24
C PHE A 16 0.61 -2.89 -22.56
N SER A 17 1.75 -3.60 -22.60
CA SER A 17 2.17 -4.36 -23.79
C SER A 17 1.37 -5.64 -24.03
N LEU A 18 0.68 -6.16 -23.01
CA LEU A 18 -0.08 -7.41 -23.11
C LEU A 18 -1.59 -7.15 -23.15
N ASP A 19 -2.27 -7.90 -24.02
CA ASP A 19 -3.71 -8.08 -23.97
C ASP A 19 -4.12 -9.10 -22.89
N ASN A 20 -5.42 -9.29 -22.70
CA ASN A 20 -5.92 -10.14 -21.64
C ASN A 20 -5.56 -11.62 -21.81
N ASP A 21 -5.43 -12.12 -23.03
CA ASP A 21 -5.14 -13.54 -23.29
C ASP A 21 -3.63 -13.81 -23.13
N ALA A 22 -2.80 -12.85 -23.53
CA ALA A 22 -1.37 -12.84 -23.24
C ALA A 22 -1.09 -12.77 -21.73
N MET A 23 -1.89 -12.01 -20.96
CA MET A 23 -1.78 -12.00 -19.48
C MET A 23 -2.09 -13.35 -18.87
N ILE A 24 -3.11 -14.07 -19.35
CA ILE A 24 -3.41 -15.44 -18.88
C ILE A 24 -2.24 -16.37 -19.18
N THR A 25 -1.69 -16.28 -20.39
CA THR A 25 -0.51 -17.06 -20.80
C THR A 25 0.70 -16.76 -19.93
N ALA A 26 0.91 -15.48 -19.59
CA ALA A 26 1.96 -15.04 -18.69
C ALA A 26 1.73 -15.52 -17.24
N SER A 27 0.51 -15.44 -16.71
CA SER A 27 0.17 -16.00 -15.40
C SER A 27 0.45 -17.50 -15.32
N LEU A 28 0.03 -18.26 -16.33
CA LEU A 28 0.34 -19.67 -16.43
C LEU A 28 1.86 -19.92 -16.43
N ARG A 29 2.62 -19.12 -17.19
CA ARG A 29 4.08 -19.20 -17.24
C ARG A 29 4.72 -18.96 -15.87
N MET A 30 4.25 -17.97 -15.10
CA MET A 30 4.77 -17.71 -13.75
C MET A 30 4.61 -18.93 -12.82
N PHE A 31 3.46 -19.60 -12.85
CA PHE A 31 3.23 -20.82 -12.04
C PHE A 31 4.12 -21.99 -12.48
N LEU A 32 4.32 -22.16 -13.78
CA LEU A 32 5.18 -23.21 -14.32
C LEU A 32 6.66 -23.00 -13.97
N GLU A 33 7.18 -21.77 -14.11
CA GLU A 33 8.59 -21.47 -13.83
C GLU A 33 8.93 -21.47 -12.34
N LEU A 34 8.00 -21.08 -11.47
CA LEU A 34 8.17 -21.27 -10.02
C LEU A 34 8.13 -22.75 -9.60
N GLY A 35 7.76 -23.66 -10.51
CA GLY A 35 7.72 -25.10 -10.27
C GLY A 35 6.56 -25.56 -9.37
N VAL A 36 5.66 -24.64 -8.97
CA VAL A 36 4.56 -24.95 -8.06
C VAL A 36 3.55 -25.90 -8.69
N VAL A 37 3.37 -25.87 -10.02
CA VAL A 37 2.50 -26.82 -10.74
C VAL A 37 2.96 -28.26 -10.51
N GLN A 38 4.26 -28.53 -10.68
CA GLN A 38 4.81 -29.87 -10.50
C GLN A 38 4.81 -30.30 -9.02
N LYS A 39 5.22 -29.40 -8.11
CA LYS A 39 5.32 -29.67 -6.67
C LYS A 39 3.97 -30.02 -6.03
N PHE A 40 2.93 -29.28 -6.42
CA PHE A 40 1.57 -29.47 -5.90
C PHE A 40 0.69 -30.36 -6.78
N LYS A 41 1.26 -30.92 -7.87
CA LYS A 41 0.56 -31.76 -8.84
C LYS A 41 -0.71 -31.08 -9.35
N ILE A 42 -0.62 -29.78 -9.67
CA ILE A 42 -1.76 -29.01 -10.17
C ILE A 42 -2.04 -29.48 -11.60
N ASP A 43 -3.27 -29.93 -11.84
CA ASP A 43 -3.69 -30.29 -13.19
C ASP A 43 -3.68 -29.06 -14.10
N TYR A 44 -3.13 -29.22 -15.32
CA TYR A 44 -2.93 -28.10 -16.25
C TYR A 44 -4.26 -27.49 -16.71
N GLU A 45 -5.27 -28.30 -17.00
CA GLU A 45 -6.58 -27.80 -17.42
C GLU A 45 -7.32 -27.14 -16.26
N VAL A 46 -7.20 -27.67 -15.04
CA VAL A 46 -7.73 -27.04 -13.83
C VAL A 46 -7.09 -25.68 -13.60
N LEU A 47 -5.77 -25.54 -13.75
CA LEU A 47 -5.08 -24.26 -13.63
C LEU A 47 -5.54 -23.25 -14.69
N CYS A 48 -5.63 -23.67 -15.95
CA CYS A 48 -6.11 -22.80 -17.04
C CYS A 48 -7.55 -22.34 -16.78
N ARG A 49 -8.44 -23.26 -16.39
CA ARG A 49 -9.84 -22.96 -16.07
C ARG A 49 -9.94 -22.01 -14.88
N TRP A 50 -9.15 -22.25 -13.82
CA TRP A 50 -9.08 -21.38 -12.66
C TRP A 50 -8.62 -19.96 -13.04
N LEU A 51 -7.53 -19.81 -13.81
CA LEU A 51 -7.03 -18.49 -14.26
C LEU A 51 -8.09 -17.71 -15.06
N LEU A 52 -8.75 -18.37 -16.02
CA LEU A 52 -9.81 -17.77 -16.83
C LEU A 52 -10.99 -17.32 -15.96
N THR A 53 -11.38 -18.14 -14.98
CA THR A 53 -12.47 -17.81 -14.06
C THR A 53 -12.08 -16.68 -13.11
N VAL A 54 -10.85 -16.65 -12.58
CA VAL A 54 -10.36 -15.52 -11.77
C VAL A 54 -10.44 -14.22 -12.57
N ARG A 55 -9.88 -14.17 -13.78
CA ARG A 55 -9.99 -13.00 -14.68
C ARG A 55 -11.44 -12.56 -14.87
N LYS A 56 -12.34 -13.50 -15.18
CA LYS A 56 -13.76 -13.22 -15.43
C LYS A 56 -14.46 -12.58 -14.21
N ASN A 57 -13.97 -12.83 -13.01
CA ASN A 57 -14.54 -12.31 -11.77
C ASN A 57 -13.94 -10.97 -11.31
N TYR A 58 -13.04 -10.37 -12.10
CA TYR A 58 -12.71 -8.95 -11.97
C TYR A 58 -13.72 -8.09 -12.72
N ARG A 59 -14.13 -6.98 -12.11
CA ARG A 59 -15.05 -6.02 -12.73
C ARG A 59 -14.31 -5.07 -13.65
N THR A 60 -15.06 -4.45 -14.56
CA THR A 60 -14.58 -3.32 -15.36
C THR A 60 -14.64 -2.05 -14.51
N VAL A 61 -13.60 -1.82 -13.72
CA VAL A 61 -13.32 -0.58 -12.98
C VAL A 61 -12.00 0.01 -13.46
N ALA A 62 -11.74 1.29 -13.19
CA ALA A 62 -10.62 2.02 -13.80
C ALA A 62 -9.24 1.43 -13.43
N TYR A 63 -9.03 1.02 -12.18
CA TYR A 63 -7.74 0.52 -11.69
C TYR A 63 -7.81 -0.90 -11.10
N HIS A 64 -8.62 -1.16 -10.07
CA HIS A 64 -8.64 -2.44 -9.35
C HIS A 64 -9.38 -3.55 -10.14
N ASN A 65 -8.82 -3.90 -11.30
CA ASN A 65 -9.34 -4.84 -12.29
C ASN A 65 -8.29 -5.95 -12.57
N TRP A 66 -8.58 -6.84 -13.53
CA TRP A 66 -7.70 -7.98 -13.85
C TRP A 66 -6.25 -7.57 -14.18
N ARG A 67 -6.04 -6.43 -14.85
CA ARG A 67 -4.70 -5.94 -15.20
C ARG A 67 -3.91 -5.60 -13.95
N HIS A 68 -4.54 -4.98 -12.95
CA HIS A 68 -3.91 -4.74 -11.66
C HIS A 68 -3.50 -6.06 -10.98
N ALA A 69 -4.42 -6.99 -10.81
CA ALA A 69 -4.13 -8.29 -10.21
C ALA A 69 -3.00 -9.06 -10.93
N PHE A 70 -2.98 -9.02 -12.26
CA PHE A 70 -1.89 -9.56 -13.06
C PHE A 70 -0.55 -8.89 -12.76
N ASN A 71 -0.52 -7.54 -12.68
CA ASN A 71 0.69 -6.79 -12.34
C ASN A 71 1.22 -7.11 -10.95
N VAL A 72 0.34 -7.24 -9.96
CA VAL A 72 0.71 -7.64 -8.59
C VAL A 72 1.35 -9.03 -8.62
N SER A 73 0.76 -9.97 -9.37
CA SER A 73 1.31 -11.32 -9.55
C SER A 73 2.66 -11.32 -10.28
N GLN A 74 2.83 -10.50 -11.32
CA GLN A 74 4.10 -10.35 -12.03
C GLN A 74 5.18 -9.73 -11.14
N CYS A 75 4.83 -8.72 -10.34
CA CYS A 75 5.74 -8.12 -9.37
C CYS A 75 6.20 -9.16 -8.34
N MET A 76 5.27 -9.97 -7.83
CA MET A 76 5.59 -11.05 -6.89
C MET A 76 6.51 -12.09 -7.53
N PHE A 77 6.22 -12.52 -8.77
CA PHE A 77 7.05 -13.46 -9.51
C PHE A 77 8.49 -12.97 -9.67
N VAL A 78 8.69 -11.73 -10.16
CA VAL A 78 10.05 -11.19 -10.35
C VAL A 78 10.78 -10.98 -9.02
N MET A 79 10.07 -10.58 -7.96
CA MET A 79 10.65 -10.48 -6.62
C MET A 79 11.10 -11.84 -6.10
N ILE A 80 10.27 -12.88 -6.23
CA ILE A 80 10.62 -14.25 -5.82
C ILE A 80 11.84 -14.76 -6.59
N ALA A 81 11.82 -14.64 -7.92
CA ALA A 81 12.88 -15.16 -8.78
C ALA A 81 14.20 -14.41 -8.58
N THR A 82 14.15 -13.07 -8.55
CA THR A 82 15.36 -12.25 -8.44
C THR A 82 15.96 -12.31 -7.04
N ALA A 83 15.13 -12.19 -6.00
CA ALA A 83 15.60 -12.18 -4.61
C ALA A 83 15.92 -13.58 -4.06
N ASN A 84 15.70 -14.64 -4.83
CA ASN A 84 15.78 -16.04 -4.41
C ASN A 84 14.91 -16.34 -3.19
N PHE A 85 13.69 -15.82 -3.13
CA PHE A 85 12.82 -16.10 -1.99
C PHE A 85 12.40 -17.58 -1.91
N GLN A 86 12.64 -18.37 -2.95
CA GLN A 86 12.46 -19.83 -2.94
C GLN A 86 13.40 -20.56 -1.98
N ASP A 87 14.51 -19.93 -1.56
CA ASP A 87 15.45 -20.52 -0.61
C ASP A 87 15.00 -20.32 0.86
N VAL A 88 14.01 -19.46 1.11
CA VAL A 88 13.61 -19.04 2.48
C VAL A 88 12.12 -19.23 2.75
N LEU A 89 11.27 -19.07 1.74
CA LEU A 89 9.85 -19.38 1.80
C LEU A 89 9.63 -20.81 1.33
N SER A 90 8.80 -21.54 2.06
CA SER A 90 8.31 -22.85 1.66
C SER A 90 7.48 -22.76 0.38
N ASP A 91 7.39 -23.88 -0.34
CA ASP A 91 6.59 -23.98 -1.55
C ASP A 91 5.11 -23.60 -1.33
N ALA A 92 4.58 -23.88 -0.14
CA ALA A 92 3.21 -23.53 0.21
C ALA A 92 3.03 -22.01 0.38
N GLU A 93 4.00 -21.34 1.00
CA GLU A 93 4.01 -19.88 1.12
C GLU A 93 4.13 -19.20 -0.25
N LEU A 94 4.98 -19.73 -1.16
CA LEU A 94 5.12 -19.21 -2.52
C LEU A 94 3.83 -19.36 -3.33
N LEU A 95 3.21 -20.55 -3.30
CA LEU A 95 1.95 -20.79 -4.00
C LEU A 95 0.84 -19.90 -3.45
N ALA A 96 0.74 -19.76 -2.12
CA ALA A 96 -0.25 -18.89 -1.50
C ALA A 96 -0.06 -17.41 -1.87
N LEU A 97 1.18 -16.92 -1.94
CA LEU A 97 1.47 -15.54 -2.40
C LEU A 97 1.03 -15.33 -3.86
N MET A 98 1.38 -16.25 -4.76
CA MET A 98 1.02 -16.12 -6.18
C MET A 98 -0.49 -16.18 -6.40
N VAL A 99 -1.18 -17.10 -5.71
CA VAL A 99 -2.65 -17.19 -5.75
C VAL A 99 -3.28 -15.96 -5.09
N GLY A 100 -2.74 -15.51 -3.96
CA GLY A 100 -3.16 -14.29 -3.27
C GLY A 100 -3.10 -13.07 -4.18
N CYS A 101 -1.98 -12.86 -4.87
CA CYS A 101 -1.80 -11.74 -5.81
C CYS A 101 -2.89 -11.70 -6.90
N LEU A 102 -3.21 -12.86 -7.49
CA LEU A 102 -4.25 -12.94 -8.53
C LEU A 102 -5.67 -12.79 -7.99
N CYS A 103 -5.88 -13.01 -6.69
CA CYS A 103 -7.20 -13.04 -6.07
C CYS A 103 -7.52 -11.83 -5.17
N HIS A 104 -6.53 -11.01 -4.83
CA HIS A 104 -6.65 -10.06 -3.72
C HIS A 104 -7.72 -8.98 -3.91
N ASP A 105 -8.15 -8.73 -5.15
CA ASP A 105 -9.14 -7.70 -5.51
C ASP A 105 -10.36 -8.28 -6.27
N LEU A 106 -10.63 -9.59 -6.13
CA LEU A 106 -11.74 -10.25 -6.82
C LEU A 106 -13.09 -9.56 -6.53
N ASP A 107 -13.86 -9.26 -7.58
CA ASP A 107 -15.14 -8.53 -7.49
C ASP A 107 -15.02 -7.10 -6.90
N HIS A 108 -13.83 -6.47 -6.90
CA HIS A 108 -13.66 -5.08 -6.46
C HIS A 108 -14.55 -4.12 -7.26
N ARG A 109 -15.17 -3.15 -6.56
CA ARG A 109 -16.29 -2.33 -7.09
C ARG A 109 -15.96 -0.86 -7.32
N GLY A 110 -14.67 -0.52 -7.29
CA GLY A 110 -14.21 0.84 -7.52
C GLY A 110 -14.40 1.76 -6.31
N THR A 111 -14.49 1.19 -5.11
CA THR A 111 -14.72 1.94 -3.87
C THR A 111 -14.00 1.30 -2.71
N ASN A 112 -13.51 2.09 -1.76
CA ASN A 112 -12.77 1.62 -0.59
C ASN A 112 -13.66 1.14 0.58
N ASN A 113 -13.02 0.54 1.59
CA ASN A 113 -13.68 0.01 2.80
C ASN A 113 -14.53 1.04 3.54
N ALA A 114 -14.10 2.30 3.58
CA ALA A 114 -14.82 3.33 4.31
C ALA A 114 -16.05 3.84 3.57
N PHE A 115 -16.04 3.88 2.23
CA PHE A 115 -17.25 4.05 1.44
C PHE A 115 -18.26 2.91 1.71
N GLN A 116 -17.80 1.66 1.77
CA GLN A 116 -18.65 0.51 2.09
C GLN A 116 -19.31 0.65 3.48
N ALA A 117 -18.57 1.17 4.47
CA ALA A 117 -19.08 1.43 5.81
C ALA A 117 -20.08 2.60 5.83
N LYS A 118 -19.74 3.74 5.23
CA LYS A 118 -20.59 4.95 5.17
C LYS A 118 -21.93 4.69 4.49
N THR A 119 -21.95 3.83 3.46
CA THR A 119 -23.17 3.47 2.71
C THR A 119 -24.00 2.39 3.39
N GLY A 120 -23.50 1.72 4.44
CA GLY A 120 -24.18 0.56 5.01
C GLY A 120 -24.35 -0.56 3.99
N SER A 121 -23.35 -0.75 3.12
CA SER A 121 -23.40 -1.73 2.03
C SER A 121 -23.64 -3.16 2.53
N ALA A 122 -24.16 -4.02 1.65
CA ALA A 122 -24.34 -5.45 1.97
C ALA A 122 -23.03 -6.13 2.39
N LEU A 123 -21.89 -5.71 1.83
CA LEU A 123 -20.57 -6.24 2.20
C LEU A 123 -20.17 -5.80 3.61
N ALA A 124 -20.38 -4.53 3.96
CA ALA A 124 -20.11 -4.02 5.31
C ALA A 124 -21.01 -4.70 6.37
N LEU A 125 -22.25 -5.01 6.02
CA LEU A 125 -23.15 -5.76 6.91
C LEU A 125 -22.71 -7.22 7.10
N LEU A 126 -22.18 -7.85 6.05
CA LEU A 126 -21.77 -9.25 6.08
C LEU A 126 -20.42 -9.47 6.78
N TYR A 127 -19.44 -8.61 6.50
CA TYR A 127 -18.06 -8.77 6.98
C TYR A 127 -17.69 -7.83 8.13
N GLY A 128 -18.55 -6.87 8.47
CA GLY A 128 -18.21 -5.78 9.38
C GLY A 128 -17.42 -4.68 8.67
N THR A 129 -16.82 -3.78 9.45
CA THR A 129 -16.15 -2.56 8.96
C THR A 129 -14.62 -2.63 8.99
N SER A 130 -14.04 -3.78 9.33
CA SER A 130 -12.58 -4.00 9.31
C SER A 130 -12.25 -4.94 8.17
N ALA A 131 -11.34 -4.54 7.27
CA ALA A 131 -10.94 -5.31 6.10
C ALA A 131 -12.12 -5.88 5.28
N THR A 132 -13.19 -5.07 5.11
CA THR A 132 -14.47 -5.51 4.54
C THR A 132 -14.32 -6.10 3.14
N LEU A 133 -13.58 -5.40 2.27
CA LEU A 133 -13.33 -5.79 0.90
C LEU A 133 -12.37 -6.97 0.84
N GLU A 134 -11.31 -6.98 1.64
CA GLU A 134 -10.32 -8.06 1.65
C GLU A 134 -10.94 -9.38 2.13
N HIS A 135 -11.89 -9.32 3.08
CA HIS A 135 -12.72 -10.46 3.45
C HIS A 135 -13.62 -10.92 2.29
N HIS A 136 -14.21 -9.97 1.54
CA HIS A 136 -14.99 -10.28 0.33
C HIS A 136 -14.13 -10.97 -0.73
N HIS A 137 -12.96 -10.43 -1.05
CA HIS A 137 -12.01 -10.96 -2.03
C HIS A 137 -11.56 -12.38 -1.68
N PHE A 138 -11.22 -12.63 -0.41
CA PHE A 138 -10.87 -13.97 0.06
C PHE A 138 -12.04 -14.96 -0.09
N ASN A 139 -13.25 -14.59 0.32
CA ASN A 139 -14.41 -15.47 0.18
C ASN A 139 -14.77 -15.73 -1.29
N HIS A 140 -14.60 -14.74 -2.16
CA HIS A 140 -14.78 -14.88 -3.61
C HIS A 140 -13.74 -15.85 -4.20
N ALA A 141 -12.48 -15.77 -3.75
CA ALA A 141 -11.44 -16.72 -4.11
C ALA A 141 -11.78 -18.15 -3.67
N VAL A 142 -12.27 -18.32 -2.44
CA VAL A 142 -12.73 -19.61 -1.89
C VAL A 142 -13.87 -20.19 -2.74
N MET A 143 -14.85 -19.36 -3.12
CA MET A 143 -15.96 -19.77 -3.99
C MET A 143 -15.46 -20.31 -5.33
N ILE A 144 -14.50 -19.63 -5.96
CA ILE A 144 -13.90 -20.10 -7.22
C ILE A 144 -13.16 -21.43 -6.99
N LEU A 145 -12.33 -21.53 -5.95
CA LEU A 145 -11.57 -22.75 -5.63
C LEU A 145 -12.47 -23.96 -5.32
N GLN A 146 -13.65 -23.73 -4.75
CA GLN A 146 -14.63 -24.77 -4.44
C GLN A 146 -15.52 -25.15 -5.62
N SER A 147 -15.46 -24.41 -6.73
CA SER A 147 -16.22 -24.72 -7.94
C SER A 147 -15.67 -25.97 -8.63
N GLU A 148 -16.56 -26.80 -9.18
CA GLU A 148 -16.18 -28.04 -9.86
C GLU A 148 -15.14 -27.76 -10.96
N GLY A 149 -14.03 -28.51 -10.95
CA GLY A 149 -12.95 -28.36 -11.92
C GLY A 149 -12.06 -27.12 -11.74
N HIS A 150 -12.17 -26.36 -10.65
CA HIS A 150 -11.37 -25.14 -10.41
C HIS A 150 -10.39 -25.26 -9.24
N ASN A 151 -10.46 -26.34 -8.46
CA ASN A 151 -9.64 -26.50 -7.26
C ASN A 151 -8.18 -26.84 -7.61
N ILE A 152 -7.34 -25.81 -7.73
CA ILE A 152 -5.89 -25.96 -7.94
C ILE A 152 -5.15 -26.55 -6.71
N PHE A 153 -5.84 -26.75 -5.59
CA PHE A 153 -5.33 -27.36 -4.36
C PHE A 153 -5.87 -28.78 -4.12
N ALA A 154 -6.55 -29.38 -5.09
CA ALA A 154 -7.27 -30.65 -4.94
C ALA A 154 -6.39 -31.83 -4.48
N ASN A 155 -5.08 -31.78 -4.78
CA ASN A 155 -4.13 -32.85 -4.46
C ASN A 155 -3.43 -32.67 -3.11
N LEU A 156 -3.76 -31.63 -2.34
CA LEU A 156 -3.28 -31.44 -0.97
C LEU A 156 -4.00 -32.39 0.00
N SER A 157 -3.28 -32.87 1.02
CA SER A 157 -3.92 -33.50 2.17
C SER A 157 -4.79 -32.49 2.93
N SER A 158 -5.73 -32.97 3.75
CA SER A 158 -6.60 -32.09 4.55
C SER A 158 -5.82 -31.09 5.42
N LYS A 159 -4.69 -31.52 6.01
CA LYS A 159 -3.82 -30.64 6.80
C LYS A 159 -3.14 -29.57 5.95
N GLU A 160 -2.59 -29.96 4.80
CA GLU A 160 -1.92 -29.03 3.88
C GLU A 160 -2.92 -28.04 3.28
N TYR A 161 -4.11 -28.51 2.90
CA TYR A 161 -5.19 -27.65 2.39
C TYR A 161 -5.60 -26.61 3.44
N SER A 162 -5.82 -27.02 4.69
CA SER A 162 -6.14 -26.10 5.78
C SER A 162 -5.06 -25.02 5.95
N ASN A 163 -3.79 -25.43 5.96
CA ASN A 163 -2.65 -24.50 6.02
C ASN A 163 -2.58 -23.57 4.80
N MET A 164 -2.78 -24.10 3.59
CA MET A 164 -2.81 -23.31 2.35
C MET A 164 -3.91 -22.25 2.38
N MET A 165 -5.10 -22.60 2.87
CA MET A 165 -6.21 -21.64 2.99
C MET A 165 -5.92 -20.56 4.03
N GLN A 166 -5.20 -20.87 5.12
CA GLN A 166 -4.77 -19.87 6.09
C GLN A 166 -3.74 -18.91 5.48
N LEU A 167 -2.72 -19.43 4.77
CA LEU A 167 -1.72 -18.62 4.08
C LEU A 167 -2.36 -17.72 3.02
N LEU A 168 -3.30 -18.26 2.22
CA LEU A 168 -4.02 -17.50 1.20
C LEU A 168 -4.85 -16.38 1.84
N LYS A 169 -5.55 -16.68 2.94
CA LYS A 169 -6.31 -15.67 3.70
C LYS A 169 -5.39 -14.55 4.18
N GLN A 170 -4.28 -14.90 4.82
CA GLN A 170 -3.31 -13.92 5.30
C GLN A 170 -2.73 -13.07 4.17
N ALA A 171 -2.42 -13.67 3.02
CA ALA A 171 -1.90 -12.95 1.86
C ALA A 171 -2.90 -11.89 1.36
N ILE A 172 -4.17 -12.28 1.17
CA ILE A 172 -5.22 -11.35 0.70
C ILE A 172 -5.50 -10.27 1.76
N LEU A 173 -5.65 -10.62 3.03
CA LEU A 173 -5.91 -9.61 4.06
C LEU A 173 -4.76 -8.61 4.22
N SER A 174 -3.52 -9.00 3.90
CA SER A 174 -2.37 -8.10 4.00
C SER A 174 -2.36 -6.97 2.97
N THR A 175 -3.28 -6.95 1.99
CA THR A 175 -3.44 -5.82 1.07
C THR A 175 -4.28 -4.68 1.67
N ASP A 176 -4.99 -4.91 2.78
CA ASP A 176 -5.57 -3.81 3.56
C ASP A 176 -4.43 -2.95 4.13
N LEU A 177 -4.36 -1.69 3.70
CA LEU A 177 -3.33 -0.78 4.16
C LEU A 177 -3.37 -0.57 5.68
N THR A 178 -4.52 -0.68 6.33
CA THR A 178 -4.64 -0.64 7.80
C THR A 178 -3.77 -1.71 8.45
N LEU A 179 -3.86 -2.96 7.97
CA LEU A 179 -3.06 -4.07 8.45
C LEU A 179 -1.58 -3.91 8.09
N TYR A 180 -1.26 -3.31 6.94
CA TYR A 180 0.11 -2.91 6.61
C TYR A 180 0.67 -1.96 7.67
N PHE A 181 -0.05 -0.90 8.07
CA PHE A 181 0.45 0.04 9.08
C PHE A 181 0.63 -0.59 10.46
N GLU A 182 -0.24 -1.54 10.84
CA GLU A 182 -0.11 -2.29 12.10
C GLU A 182 1.13 -3.19 12.11
N ARG A 183 1.45 -3.82 10.96
CA ARG A 183 2.53 -4.80 10.84
C ARG A 183 3.88 -4.19 10.45
N ARG A 184 3.91 -3.07 9.72
CA ARG A 184 5.14 -2.49 9.15
C ARG A 184 6.14 -2.06 10.23
N THR A 185 5.67 -1.62 11.40
CA THR A 185 6.56 -1.19 12.49
C THR A 185 7.41 -2.35 12.97
N LYS A 186 6.79 -3.51 13.23
CA LYS A 186 7.51 -4.74 13.60
C LYS A 186 8.49 -5.16 12.51
N PHE A 187 8.06 -5.11 11.24
CA PHE A 187 8.95 -5.42 10.12
C PHE A 187 10.19 -4.53 10.12
N PHE A 188 9.98 -3.21 10.21
CA PHE A 188 11.08 -2.25 10.22
C PHE A 188 11.98 -2.45 11.43
N GLU A 189 11.44 -2.76 12.61
CA GLU A 189 12.23 -3.10 13.78
C GLU A 189 13.14 -4.29 13.51
N TYR A 190 12.59 -5.45 13.09
CA TYR A 190 13.38 -6.65 12.80
C TYR A 190 14.47 -6.40 11.74
N VAL A 191 14.13 -5.68 10.67
CA VAL A 191 15.05 -5.40 9.57
C VAL A 191 16.12 -4.39 9.98
N LEU A 192 15.74 -3.35 10.72
CA LEU A 192 16.65 -2.26 11.06
C LEU A 192 17.62 -2.68 12.17
N SER A 193 17.15 -3.45 13.16
CA SER A 193 17.97 -4.02 14.24
C SER A 193 18.91 -5.14 13.75
N GLY A 194 18.60 -5.76 12.61
CA GLY A 194 19.32 -6.91 12.09
C GLY A 194 18.91 -8.24 12.74
N GLU A 195 17.80 -8.26 13.47
CA GLU A 195 17.25 -9.43 14.15
C GLU A 195 16.33 -10.27 13.25
N PHE A 196 16.05 -9.81 12.02
CA PHE A 196 15.26 -10.57 11.06
C PHE A 196 15.92 -11.94 10.79
N SER A 197 15.12 -12.99 10.85
CA SER A 197 15.57 -14.38 10.72
C SER A 197 14.61 -15.19 9.86
N TRP A 198 15.15 -15.83 8.83
CA TRP A 198 14.40 -16.66 7.88
C TRP A 198 13.85 -17.95 8.49
N THR A 199 14.36 -18.38 9.65
CA THR A 199 13.91 -19.61 10.31
C THR A 199 12.75 -19.38 11.30
N VAL A 200 12.45 -18.11 11.60
CA VAL A 200 11.36 -17.74 12.52
C VAL A 200 10.09 -17.53 11.71
N GLU A 201 9.03 -18.28 12.05
CA GLU A 201 7.75 -18.22 11.34
C GLU A 201 7.14 -16.81 11.37
N GLU A 202 7.10 -16.15 12.54
CA GLU A 202 6.57 -14.78 12.66
C GLU A 202 7.31 -13.77 11.75
N HIS A 203 8.64 -13.90 11.60
CA HIS A 203 9.40 -13.03 10.72
C HIS A 203 9.04 -13.26 9.25
N ARG A 204 8.87 -14.52 8.85
CA ARG A 204 8.40 -14.87 7.50
C ARG A 204 6.95 -14.43 7.29
N ASP A 205 6.09 -14.50 8.30
CA ASP A 205 4.71 -14.01 8.23
C ASP A 205 4.64 -12.52 7.95
N VAL A 206 5.38 -11.73 8.73
CA VAL A 206 5.45 -10.29 8.52
C VAL A 206 6.05 -9.98 7.14
N LEU A 207 7.09 -10.71 6.70
CA LEU A 207 7.64 -10.55 5.36
C LEU A 207 6.61 -10.83 4.26
N ARG A 208 5.84 -11.94 4.35
CA ARG A 208 4.79 -12.26 3.36
C ARG A 208 3.77 -11.12 3.25
N SER A 209 3.33 -10.58 4.38
CA SER A 209 2.45 -9.41 4.38
C SER A 209 3.08 -8.21 3.68
N MET A 210 4.33 -7.90 3.99
CA MET A 210 5.05 -6.78 3.36
C MET A 210 5.31 -6.99 1.87
N LEU A 211 5.55 -8.22 1.43
CA LEU A 211 5.70 -8.57 0.01
C LEU A 211 4.39 -8.38 -0.75
N MET A 212 3.25 -8.80 -0.17
CA MET A 212 1.93 -8.55 -0.76
C MET A 212 1.70 -7.05 -0.96
N THR A 213 1.87 -6.23 0.08
CA THR A 213 1.72 -4.79 -0.03
C THR A 213 2.73 -4.19 -1.03
N ALA A 214 3.99 -4.64 -1.02
CA ALA A 214 5.00 -4.12 -1.94
C ALA A 214 4.68 -4.44 -3.42
N CYS A 215 4.06 -5.58 -3.70
CA CYS A 215 3.62 -5.95 -5.04
C CYS A 215 2.37 -5.17 -5.44
N ASP A 216 1.43 -5.01 -4.53
CA ASP A 216 0.18 -4.27 -4.73
C ASP A 216 0.45 -2.78 -5.05
N LEU A 217 1.42 -2.18 -4.35
CA LEU A 217 1.88 -0.82 -4.63
C LEU A 217 2.92 -0.74 -5.76
N GLY A 218 3.27 -1.86 -6.40
CA GLY A 218 4.41 -2.02 -7.29
C GLY A 218 4.45 -1.06 -8.48
N ALA A 219 3.29 -0.56 -8.93
CA ALA A 219 3.17 0.43 -10.00
C ALA A 219 4.00 1.71 -9.75
N VAL A 220 4.18 2.09 -8.49
CA VAL A 220 4.97 3.26 -8.07
C VAL A 220 6.47 3.11 -8.37
N THR A 221 6.93 1.88 -8.65
CA THR A 221 8.33 1.56 -8.94
C THR A 221 8.61 1.39 -10.44
N ARG A 222 7.56 1.38 -11.28
CA ARG A 222 7.67 1.17 -12.73
C ARG A 222 8.28 2.38 -13.44
N PRO A 223 8.81 2.24 -14.67
CA PRO A 223 9.24 3.38 -15.47
C PRO A 223 8.18 4.49 -15.53
N TRP A 224 8.63 5.75 -15.47
CA TRP A 224 7.78 6.93 -15.32
C TRP A 224 6.50 6.95 -16.19
N LYS A 225 6.61 6.61 -17.48
CA LYS A 225 5.46 6.61 -18.39
C LYS A 225 4.35 5.64 -17.93
N ILE A 226 4.74 4.46 -17.46
CA ILE A 226 3.83 3.43 -16.95
C ILE A 226 3.29 3.87 -15.59
N SER A 227 4.18 4.25 -14.67
CA SER A 227 3.79 4.66 -13.31
C SER A 227 2.82 5.84 -13.31
N LYS A 228 3.06 6.85 -14.15
CA LYS A 228 2.17 8.00 -14.32
C LYS A 228 0.81 7.60 -14.88
N GLN A 229 0.77 6.76 -15.92
CA GLN A 229 -0.48 6.28 -16.50
C GLN A 229 -1.29 5.48 -15.49
N VAL A 230 -0.65 4.62 -14.69
CA VAL A 230 -1.31 3.91 -13.61
C VAL A 230 -1.83 4.86 -12.53
N ALA A 231 -1.04 5.86 -12.11
CA ALA A 231 -1.49 6.86 -11.15
C ALA A 231 -2.73 7.63 -11.64
N GLU A 232 -2.83 7.92 -12.94
CA GLU A 232 -4.01 8.53 -13.56
C GLU A 232 -5.23 7.59 -13.50
N LEU A 233 -5.07 6.28 -13.72
CA LEU A 233 -6.14 5.29 -13.59
C LEU A 233 -6.63 5.16 -12.14
N VAL A 234 -5.72 5.07 -11.18
CA VAL A 234 -6.02 5.06 -9.73
C VAL A 234 -6.82 6.31 -9.36
N THR A 235 -6.35 7.47 -9.81
CA THR A 235 -7.01 8.75 -9.54
C THR A 235 -8.39 8.83 -10.19
N SER A 236 -8.56 8.30 -11.40
CA SER A 236 -9.88 8.22 -12.04
C SER A 236 -10.86 7.41 -11.21
N GLU A 237 -10.44 6.28 -10.66
CA GLU A 237 -11.29 5.45 -9.78
C GLU A 237 -11.66 6.19 -8.49
N PHE A 238 -10.70 6.88 -7.86
CA PHE A 238 -10.98 7.71 -6.69
C PHE A 238 -11.95 8.85 -7.02
N PHE A 239 -11.83 9.48 -8.19
CA PHE A 239 -12.78 10.51 -8.62
C PHE A 239 -14.19 9.96 -8.89
N GLU A 240 -14.31 8.72 -9.36
CA GLU A 240 -15.61 8.05 -9.48
C GLU A 240 -16.22 7.80 -8.10
N GLN A 241 -15.44 7.33 -7.12
CA GLN A 241 -15.91 7.21 -5.74
C GLN A 241 -16.32 8.58 -5.15
N GLY A 242 -15.52 9.63 -5.33
CA GLY A 242 -15.82 10.96 -4.78
C GLY A 242 -17.10 11.56 -5.36
N ASP A 243 -17.38 11.33 -6.65
CA ASP A 243 -18.65 11.73 -7.25
C ASP A 243 -19.85 11.03 -6.59
N ARG A 244 -19.68 9.75 -6.24
CA ARG A 244 -20.69 8.97 -5.50
C ARG A 244 -20.84 9.46 -4.07
N GLU A 245 -19.75 9.75 -3.36
CA GLU A 245 -19.81 10.36 -2.03
C GLU A 245 -20.59 11.69 -2.05
N ARG A 246 -20.36 12.51 -3.08
CA ARG A 246 -21.08 13.77 -3.25
C ARG A 246 -22.56 13.60 -3.57
N SER A 247 -22.88 12.70 -4.51
CA SER A 247 -24.24 12.55 -5.03
C SER A 247 -25.13 11.68 -4.13
N GLU A 248 -24.61 10.57 -3.61
CA GLU A 248 -25.33 9.58 -2.80
C GLU A 248 -25.33 9.95 -1.31
N LEU A 249 -24.18 10.39 -0.77
CA LEU A 249 -24.01 10.64 0.67
C LEU A 249 -24.06 12.12 1.06
N LYS A 250 -24.12 13.03 0.07
CA LYS A 250 -24.08 14.50 0.28
C LYS A 250 -22.84 14.96 1.05
N LEU A 251 -21.72 14.25 0.89
CA LEU A 251 -20.44 14.59 1.51
C LEU A 251 -19.57 15.43 0.56
N THR A 252 -18.67 16.21 1.15
CA THR A 252 -17.55 16.80 0.40
C THR A 252 -16.42 15.77 0.35
N PRO A 253 -16.03 15.27 -0.83
CA PRO A 253 -14.94 14.29 -0.96
C PRO A 253 -13.61 14.87 -0.48
N ALA A 254 -12.74 14.00 0.02
CA ALA A 254 -11.37 14.39 0.34
C ALA A 254 -10.58 14.72 -0.96
N ALA A 255 -9.47 15.45 -0.84
CA ALA A 255 -8.70 15.98 -1.99
C ALA A 255 -8.41 14.93 -3.08
N ILE A 256 -7.97 13.74 -2.65
CA ILE A 256 -7.60 12.64 -3.54
C ILE A 256 -8.79 12.01 -4.28
N PHE A 257 -10.01 12.21 -3.79
CA PHE A 257 -11.27 11.76 -4.40
C PHE A 257 -12.01 12.90 -5.13
N ASP A 258 -11.55 14.16 -5.03
CA ASP A 258 -12.23 15.30 -5.66
C ASP A 258 -11.59 15.66 -7.01
N ARG A 259 -12.28 15.35 -8.11
CA ARG A 259 -11.83 15.67 -9.48
C ARG A 259 -11.59 17.16 -9.73
N ASN A 260 -12.19 18.04 -8.92
CA ASN A 260 -11.99 19.49 -9.02
C ASN A 260 -10.66 19.94 -8.43
N ARG A 261 -9.97 19.08 -7.68
CA ARG A 261 -8.66 19.32 -7.04
C ARG A 261 -7.55 18.49 -7.68
N LYS A 262 -7.73 18.10 -8.95
CA LYS A 262 -6.78 17.26 -9.71
C LYS A 262 -5.38 17.86 -9.84
N ASP A 263 -5.26 19.16 -9.72
CA ASP A 263 -4.01 19.92 -9.73
C ASP A 263 -3.15 19.67 -8.48
N GLU A 264 -3.74 19.16 -7.39
CA GLU A 264 -3.02 18.74 -6.20
C GLU A 264 -2.37 17.35 -6.33
N LEU A 265 -2.70 16.59 -7.39
CA LEU A 265 -2.23 15.22 -7.59
C LEU A 265 -0.70 15.06 -7.46
N PRO A 266 0.16 15.92 -8.05
CA PRO A 266 1.61 15.78 -7.89
C PRO A 266 2.08 15.88 -6.44
N ALA A 267 1.48 16.76 -5.63
CA ALA A 267 1.81 16.88 -4.21
C ALA A 267 1.33 15.65 -3.42
N LEU A 268 0.10 15.19 -3.69
CA LEU A 268 -0.45 13.99 -3.07
C LEU A 268 0.36 12.73 -3.39
N GLN A 269 0.90 12.62 -4.62
CA GLN A 269 1.78 11.51 -5.01
C GLN A 269 3.13 11.55 -4.27
N LEU A 270 3.68 12.73 -3.99
CA LEU A 270 4.89 12.85 -3.16
C LEU A 270 4.64 12.38 -1.73
N GLU A 271 3.52 12.79 -1.13
CA GLU A 271 3.13 12.36 0.22
C GLU A 271 2.92 10.83 0.29
N TRP A 272 2.25 10.27 -0.71
CA TRP A 272 2.04 8.83 -0.86
C TRP A 272 3.37 8.07 -0.96
N ILE A 273 4.26 8.53 -1.85
CA ILE A 273 5.59 7.92 -2.04
C ILE A 273 6.41 7.98 -0.76
N ASP A 274 6.52 9.16 -0.13
CA ASP A 274 7.41 9.36 1.02
C ASP A 274 6.86 8.74 2.31
N GLY A 275 5.55 8.78 2.51
CA GLY A 275 4.92 8.29 3.74
C GLY A 275 4.65 6.79 3.78
N ILE A 276 4.46 6.16 2.61
CA ILE A 276 3.90 4.80 2.53
C ILE A 276 4.79 3.90 1.68
N CYS A 277 5.02 4.23 0.42
CA CYS A 277 5.70 3.31 -0.50
C CYS A 277 7.22 3.21 -0.24
N LYS A 278 7.93 4.33 -0.24
CA LYS A 278 9.40 4.36 -0.19
C LYS A 278 10.00 3.70 1.06
N PRO A 279 9.47 3.91 2.29
CA PRO A 279 9.99 3.22 3.47
C PRO A 279 9.92 1.69 3.36
N LEU A 280 8.85 1.16 2.76
CA LEU A 280 8.68 -0.28 2.55
C LEU A 280 9.77 -0.85 1.63
N TYR A 281 9.98 -0.25 0.45
CA TYR A 281 11.00 -0.72 -0.48
C TYR A 281 12.43 -0.55 0.07
N GLN A 282 12.69 0.49 0.87
CA GLN A 282 13.99 0.65 1.54
C GLN A 282 14.25 -0.44 2.59
N ALA A 283 13.24 -0.84 3.35
CA ALA A 283 13.35 -1.96 4.29
C ALA A 283 13.58 -3.28 3.54
N LEU A 284 12.83 -3.54 2.46
CA LEU A 284 13.02 -4.71 1.61
C LEU A 284 14.42 -4.76 0.99
N LEU A 285 14.95 -3.62 0.54
CA LEU A 285 16.32 -3.51 0.03
C LEU A 285 17.37 -3.86 1.08
N LYS A 286 17.14 -3.46 2.34
CA LYS A 286 18.05 -3.80 3.45
C LYS A 286 18.08 -5.30 3.72
N LEU A 287 16.94 -6.00 3.56
CA LEU A 287 16.89 -7.47 3.62
C LEU A 287 17.54 -8.13 2.41
N ASN A 288 17.29 -7.61 1.21
CA ASN A 288 17.80 -8.20 -0.01
C ASN A 288 18.22 -7.15 -1.03
N ARG A 289 19.54 -7.04 -1.25
CA ARG A 289 20.15 -6.05 -2.15
C ARG A 289 19.74 -6.22 -3.61
N LYS A 290 19.24 -7.39 -4.01
CA LYS A 290 18.77 -7.62 -5.38
C LYS A 290 17.47 -6.87 -5.70
N LEU A 291 16.80 -6.30 -4.70
CA LEU A 291 15.60 -5.46 -4.88
C LEU A 291 15.92 -3.98 -5.16
N GLN A 292 17.20 -3.63 -5.37
CA GLN A 292 17.64 -2.27 -5.72
C GLN A 292 16.85 -1.62 -6.87
N PRO A 293 16.49 -2.34 -7.96
CA PRO A 293 15.74 -1.74 -9.07
C PRO A 293 14.40 -1.09 -8.65
N MET A 294 13.72 -1.63 -7.63
CA MET A 294 12.46 -1.07 -7.13
C MET A 294 12.68 0.25 -6.40
N VAL A 295 13.77 0.36 -5.63
CA VAL A 295 14.16 1.60 -4.94
C VAL A 295 14.64 2.66 -5.92
N ASP A 296 15.36 2.27 -6.98
CA ASP A 296 15.77 3.19 -8.03
C ASP A 296 14.56 3.74 -8.78
N GLY A 297 13.61 2.86 -9.15
CA GLY A 297 12.37 3.23 -9.82
C GLY A 297 11.51 4.21 -9.01
N ILE A 298 11.31 3.95 -7.72
CA ILE A 298 10.52 4.86 -6.88
C ILE A 298 11.21 6.21 -6.65
N ASN A 299 12.54 6.25 -6.55
CA ASN A 299 13.29 7.51 -6.44
C ASN A 299 13.16 8.33 -7.73
N ALA A 300 13.32 7.71 -8.89
CA ALA A 300 13.15 8.37 -10.19
C ALA A 300 11.73 8.92 -10.37
N ASN A 301 10.70 8.16 -10.00
CA ASN A 301 9.31 8.63 -10.08
C ASN A 301 9.02 9.76 -9.10
N ARG A 302 9.59 9.71 -7.89
CA ARG A 302 9.48 10.80 -6.91
C ARG A 302 10.05 12.11 -7.46
N GLU A 303 11.22 12.08 -8.11
CA GLU A 303 11.82 13.26 -8.74
C GLU A 303 10.90 13.84 -9.82
N LYS A 304 10.28 12.98 -10.64
CA LYS A 304 9.32 13.41 -11.67
C LYS A 304 8.07 14.04 -11.09
N TRP A 305 7.50 13.49 -10.02
CA TRP A 305 6.38 14.11 -9.31
C TRP A 305 6.78 15.44 -8.66
N GLN A 306 8.02 15.55 -8.16
CA GLN A 306 8.57 16.79 -7.62
C GLN A 306 8.72 17.87 -8.70
N GLU A 307 9.23 17.52 -9.88
CA GLU A 307 9.26 18.43 -11.03
C GLU A 307 7.87 18.95 -11.40
N MET A 308 6.85 18.08 -11.31
CA MET A 308 5.46 18.45 -11.61
C MET A 308 4.77 19.28 -10.53
N SER A 309 5.23 19.25 -9.28
CA SER A 309 4.64 20.05 -8.19
C SER A 309 5.16 21.50 -8.15
N LEU A 310 6.35 21.76 -8.72
CA LEU A 310 6.97 23.08 -8.75
C LEU A 310 6.19 24.15 -9.54
N PRO A 311 5.63 23.86 -10.75
CA PRO A 311 4.81 24.82 -11.49
C PRO A 311 3.56 25.26 -10.73
N ASN A 312 2.92 24.35 -9.99
CA ASN A 312 1.70 24.63 -9.22
C ASN A 312 1.96 25.49 -7.97
N GLN A 313 3.18 25.48 -7.43
CA GLN A 313 3.55 26.37 -6.31
C GLN A 313 3.81 27.82 -6.74
N GLN A 314 4.24 28.06 -7.99
CA GLN A 314 4.45 29.42 -8.49
C GLN A 314 3.13 30.13 -8.84
N THR A 315 2.14 29.41 -9.37
CA THR A 315 0.80 29.94 -9.62
C THR A 315 0.03 30.23 -8.33
N HIS A 316 0.14 29.37 -7.30
CA HIS A 316 -0.45 29.65 -5.99
C HIS A 316 0.21 30.82 -5.25
N LYS A 317 1.55 30.98 -5.32
CA LYS A 317 2.22 32.16 -4.75
C LYS A 317 1.88 33.45 -5.49
N ALA A 318 1.69 33.41 -6.81
CA ALA A 318 1.28 34.58 -7.60
C ALA A 318 -0.16 35.02 -7.27
N SER A 319 -1.06 34.08 -7.00
CA SER A 319 -2.46 34.37 -6.59
C SER A 319 -2.57 34.91 -5.17
N VAL A 320 -1.72 34.48 -4.24
CA VAL A 320 -1.72 34.98 -2.85
C VAL A 320 -0.99 36.33 -2.73
N CYS A 321 -0.04 36.65 -3.62
CA CYS A 321 0.62 37.96 -3.63
C CYS A 321 -0.18 39.08 -4.32
N SER A 322 -1.34 38.79 -4.95
CA SER A 322 -2.19 39.82 -5.56
C SER A 322 -3.23 40.46 -4.62
N GLU A 323 -3.33 40.00 -3.37
CA GLU A 323 -4.15 40.66 -2.35
C GLU A 323 -3.26 41.34 -1.30
N SER A 324 -2.97 42.63 -1.53
CA SER A 324 -2.49 43.55 -0.51
C SER A 324 -3.57 44.60 -0.21
N PRO A 325 -3.68 45.08 1.04
CA PRO A 325 -4.91 45.68 1.56
C PRO A 325 -5.11 47.13 1.11
N VAL A 326 -6.37 47.48 0.86
CA VAL A 326 -6.82 48.87 0.64
C VAL A 326 -6.71 49.63 1.97
N PRO A 327 -6.06 50.80 2.03
CA PRO A 327 -6.04 51.63 3.24
C PRO A 327 -7.32 52.46 3.32
N ASN A 328 -7.97 52.47 4.48
CA ASN A 328 -9.11 53.35 4.76
C ASN A 328 -8.66 54.50 5.69
N PRO A 329 -8.98 55.77 5.40
CA PRO A 329 -8.58 56.89 6.24
C PRO A 329 -9.64 57.25 7.29
N ASN A 330 -9.14 57.82 8.41
CA ASN A 330 -9.84 58.62 9.42
C ASN A 330 -10.69 57.90 10.48
N THR A 331 -10.22 57.95 11.74
CA THR A 331 -10.91 58.68 12.82
C THR A 331 -9.99 58.91 14.03
N GLU A 332 -9.89 60.17 14.46
CA GLU A 332 -9.21 60.65 15.67
C GLU A 332 -10.11 60.62 16.92
N PHE A 333 -9.51 61.00 18.05
CA PHE A 333 -9.96 61.18 19.44
C PHE A 333 -9.83 59.93 20.32
N GLY A 334 -9.12 59.92 21.46
CA GLY A 334 -8.34 60.92 22.21
C GLY A 334 -8.16 60.41 23.65
N HIS A 335 -6.99 60.71 24.28
CA HIS A 335 -6.70 60.85 25.72
C HIS A 335 -7.20 59.77 26.73
N ASP A 336 -6.43 59.17 27.64
CA ASP A 336 -5.43 59.75 28.55
C ASP A 336 -4.43 58.71 29.09
N ALA A 337 -3.31 59.23 29.59
CA ALA A 337 -2.24 58.51 30.26
C ALA A 337 -2.46 58.42 31.78
N GLU A 338 -2.00 57.34 32.42
CA GLU A 338 -1.25 57.49 33.67
C GLU A 338 -0.39 56.27 34.01
N THR A 339 0.83 56.59 34.42
CA THR A 339 1.94 55.75 34.85
C THR A 339 1.78 55.26 36.29
N THR A 340 2.29 54.07 36.63
CA THR A 340 3.20 53.85 37.78
C THR A 340 3.76 52.42 37.80
N LYS A 341 4.97 52.30 38.37
CA LYS A 341 5.87 51.14 38.38
C LYS A 341 6.12 50.74 39.87
N PRO A 342 7.03 49.80 40.22
CA PRO A 342 6.78 48.42 40.67
C PRO A 342 7.15 48.15 42.15
N ARG A 343 6.95 46.92 42.68
CA ARG A 343 7.81 46.32 43.75
C ARG A 343 7.54 44.84 44.07
N ASP A 344 8.58 44.05 43.84
CA ASP A 344 9.28 43.05 44.68
C ASP A 344 8.63 42.07 45.68
N THR A 345 9.11 40.83 45.55
CA THR A 345 9.53 39.82 46.56
C THR A 345 8.51 39.16 47.49
N THR A 346 8.46 37.82 47.50
CA THR A 346 9.12 36.98 48.53
C THR A 346 8.93 35.47 48.30
N GLU A 347 10.00 34.72 48.57
CA GLU A 347 10.07 33.26 48.62
C GLU A 347 9.23 32.64 49.76
N LYS A 348 8.81 31.37 49.59
CA LYS A 348 8.89 30.37 50.67
C LYS A 348 8.91 28.93 50.15
N LYS A 349 9.86 28.16 50.70
CA LYS A 349 10.19 26.76 50.44
C LYS A 349 9.29 25.76 51.16
N SER A 350 9.37 24.51 50.68
CA SER A 350 9.47 23.23 51.42
C SER A 350 8.24 22.32 51.47
N HIS A 351 8.32 21.11 50.89
CA HIS A 351 8.69 19.88 51.61
C HIS A 351 8.81 18.66 50.67
N VAL A 352 9.76 17.80 51.03
CA VAL A 352 10.22 16.58 50.35
C VAL A 352 9.45 15.36 50.84
N ARG A 353 9.16 14.38 49.96
CA ARG A 353 9.21 12.94 50.31
C ARG A 353 9.82 12.12 49.17
N LYS A 354 10.76 11.24 49.56
CA LYS A 354 11.54 10.29 48.77
C LYS A 354 10.78 8.97 48.56
N PHE A 355 11.00 8.33 47.41
CA PHE A 355 11.19 6.88 47.26
C PHE A 355 12.15 6.66 46.06
N GLY A 356 13.19 5.85 46.22
CA GLY A 356 14.06 5.37 45.14
C GLY A 356 13.91 3.86 44.93
N PRO A 357 14.83 3.17 44.23
CA PRO A 357 15.53 3.54 43.01
C PRO A 357 15.16 2.57 41.86
N LYS A 358 15.10 3.06 40.61
CA LYS A 358 15.14 2.20 39.41
C LYS A 358 16.52 2.33 38.78
N LEU A 359 17.15 1.18 38.54
CA LEU A 359 18.44 1.03 37.88
C LEU A 359 18.42 1.73 36.51
N GLU A 360 19.35 2.67 36.33
CA GLU A 360 19.72 3.23 35.04
C GLU A 360 20.59 2.23 34.27
N CYS A 361 20.20 1.92 33.04
CA CYS A 361 21.13 1.51 31.99
C CYS A 361 21.00 2.56 30.87
N ARG A 362 21.65 3.71 31.08
CA ARG A 362 21.94 4.71 30.05
C ARG A 362 23.34 4.41 29.56
N GLU A 363 23.45 3.94 28.32
CA GLU A 363 24.55 4.12 27.35
C GLU A 363 24.57 2.94 26.39
N VAL A 364 23.99 3.12 25.21
CA VAL A 364 24.51 2.79 23.87
C VAL A 364 23.37 3.17 22.92
N LEU A 365 23.42 4.36 22.32
CA LEU A 365 22.73 4.80 21.08
C LEU A 365 22.88 6.33 20.94
N ARG A 366 24.13 6.82 21.00
CA ARG A 366 24.53 8.13 20.49
C ARG A 366 25.61 7.91 19.44
N CYS A 367 25.22 7.43 18.28
CA CYS A 367 25.96 7.50 17.00
C CYS A 367 25.14 6.81 15.92
N THR A 368 24.14 7.50 15.38
CA THR A 368 23.55 7.32 14.04
C THR A 368 22.43 8.36 13.97
N GLY A 369 22.60 9.38 13.13
CA GLY A 369 21.71 10.54 13.04
C GLY A 369 20.35 10.25 12.40
N ILE A 370 19.59 9.32 12.98
CA ILE A 370 18.20 9.07 12.61
C ILE A 370 17.34 9.53 13.80
N LYS A 371 17.00 10.83 13.81
CA LYS A 371 15.96 11.36 14.67
C LYS A 371 14.71 11.64 13.83
N GLU A 372 13.60 11.07 14.28
CA GLU A 372 12.22 11.55 14.07
C GLU A 372 11.77 11.77 12.61
N ALA A 373 11.41 10.69 11.93
CA ALA A 373 10.58 10.75 10.71
C ALA A 373 9.11 10.36 10.95
N ASP A 374 8.74 9.93 12.16
CA ASP A 374 7.37 9.44 12.45
C ASP A 374 6.37 10.52 12.90
N SER A 375 6.80 11.76 13.07
CA SER A 375 5.93 12.88 13.49
C SER A 375 5.45 13.80 12.35
N ASN A 376 5.90 13.58 11.10
CA ASN A 376 5.58 14.46 9.97
C ASN A 376 4.48 13.96 9.02
N ILE A 377 3.81 12.85 9.33
CA ILE A 377 2.58 12.49 8.60
C ILE A 377 1.43 13.23 9.30
N THR A 378 0.94 14.30 8.67
CA THR A 378 -0.27 15.00 9.14
C THR A 378 -1.41 13.98 9.29
N SER A 379 -2.31 14.18 10.26
CA SER A 379 -3.45 13.28 10.47
C SER A 379 -4.37 13.18 9.23
N ALA A 380 -4.23 14.12 8.28
CA ALA A 380 -4.85 14.09 6.96
C ALA A 380 -4.31 12.93 6.09
N GLY A 381 -2.98 12.75 5.97
CA GLY A 381 -2.38 11.67 5.15
C GLY A 381 -2.68 10.26 5.67
N LYS A 382 -2.75 10.07 7.00
CA LYS A 382 -3.18 8.80 7.62
C LYS A 382 -4.66 8.49 7.40
N LYS A 383 -5.51 9.52 7.22
CA LYS A 383 -6.95 9.38 7.03
C LYS A 383 -7.36 9.35 5.56
N GLN A 384 -6.59 9.90 4.63
CA GLN A 384 -7.01 10.07 3.24
C GLN A 384 -7.05 8.77 2.42
N ILE A 385 -6.33 7.73 2.85
CA ILE A 385 -6.32 6.40 2.21
C ILE A 385 -7.10 5.37 3.04
N MET A 386 -7.39 5.69 4.31
CA MET A 386 -8.13 4.83 5.25
C MET A 386 -9.61 5.22 5.45
N LEU A 387 -10.13 6.25 4.76
CA LEU A 387 -11.52 6.74 4.88
C LEU A 387 -12.23 6.95 3.53
#